data_AF-A0A0N4WFX5-F1
#
_entry.id   AF-A0A0N4WFX5-F1
#
_cell.length_a   1.000
_cell.length_b   1.000
_cell.length_c   1.000
_cell.angle_alpha   90.00
_cell.angle_beta   90.00
_cell.angle_gamma   90.00
#
_symmetry.space_group_name_H-M   'P 1'
#
loop_
_entity.id
_entity.type
_entity.pdbx_description
1 polymer ?
#
loop_
_entity_poly.entity_id
_entity_poly.type
_entity_poly.pdbx_seq_one_letter_code
_entity_poly.pdbx_strand_id
1 'polypeptide(L)'
;MKPSKTIPKNVNSVRPADIKVVMALGDSLTAANGAGAEDPVAVVLQYRGLAFQAGGDKSLDEHVTIPNILRVYNPKLFGYSNGIGSPNVWEVARLNVAMPGAEAKDLPGQAQQLVGLLQTHPEVGII
;
A
#
# COMPACT_ATOMS: atom_id res chain seq x y z
N MET A 1 1.55 -18.26 8.61
CA MET A 1 0.88 -18.30 9.94
C MET A 1 -0.61 -18.57 9.71
N LYS A 2 -1.35 -19.16 10.67
CA LYS A 2 -2.82 -19.29 10.54
C LYS A 2 -3.53 -18.03 11.08
N PRO A 3 -4.58 -17.52 10.39
CA PRO A 3 -5.44 -16.48 10.95
C PRO A 3 -6.08 -16.91 12.28
N SER A 4 -6.59 -15.93 13.03
CA SER A 4 -7.41 -16.13 14.21
C SER A 4 -8.66 -16.95 13.88
N LYS A 5 -9.11 -17.77 14.84
CA LYS A 5 -10.30 -18.64 14.65
C LYS A 5 -11.58 -17.84 14.43
N THR A 6 -11.64 -16.63 14.98
CA THR A 6 -12.74 -15.67 14.84
C THR A 6 -12.16 -14.32 14.45
N ILE A 7 -12.97 -13.47 13.80
CA ILE A 7 -12.55 -12.11 13.44
C ILE A 7 -12.24 -11.34 14.74
N PRO A 8 -10.99 -10.84 14.92
CA PRO A 8 -10.63 -10.06 16.09
C PRO A 8 -11.49 -8.80 16.18
N LYS A 9 -11.98 -8.50 17.38
CA LYS A 9 -12.75 -7.27 17.67
C LYS A 9 -11.92 -6.21 18.41
N ASN A 10 -10.66 -6.50 18.70
CA ASN A 10 -9.72 -5.65 19.42
C ASN A 10 -8.35 -5.74 18.73
N VAL A 11 -7.66 -4.60 18.60
CA VAL A 11 -6.31 -4.51 18.03
C VAL A 11 -5.31 -5.45 18.73
N ASN A 12 -5.42 -5.64 20.05
CA ASN A 12 -4.54 -6.52 20.82
C ASN A 12 -4.73 -8.01 20.49
N SER A 13 -5.82 -8.37 19.80
CA SER A 13 -6.10 -9.73 19.35
C SER A 13 -5.75 -9.97 17.87
N VAL A 14 -5.40 -8.92 17.13
CA VAL A 14 -5.09 -9.01 15.70
C VAL A 14 -3.75 -9.70 15.51
N ARG A 15 -3.72 -10.73 14.68
CA ARG A 15 -2.50 -11.38 14.22
C ARG A 15 -2.12 -10.84 12.84
N PRO A 16 -0.84 -10.87 12.44
CA PRO A 16 -0.45 -10.52 11.07
C PRO A 16 -1.25 -11.28 10.00
N ALA A 17 -1.59 -12.55 10.26
CA ALA A 17 -2.41 -13.37 9.38
C ALA A 17 -3.89 -12.94 9.25
N ASP A 18 -4.38 -12.09 10.16
CA ASP A 18 -5.73 -11.52 10.10
C ASP A 18 -5.81 -10.29 9.19
N ILE A 19 -4.68 -9.66 8.88
CA ILE A 19 -4.62 -8.47 8.04
C ILE A 19 -4.72 -8.92 6.58
N LYS A 20 -5.84 -8.57 5.95
CA LYS A 20 -6.15 -8.95 4.56
C LYS A 20 -5.72 -7.91 3.55
N VAL A 21 -5.80 -6.64 3.92
CA VAL A 21 -5.52 -5.51 3.03
C VAL A 21 -4.66 -4.45 3.69
N VAL A 22 -3.77 -3.90 2.90
CA VAL A 22 -3.02 -2.67 3.17
C VAL A 22 -3.47 -1.60 2.19
N MET A 23 -3.61 -0.38 2.68
CA MET A 23 -3.95 0.79 1.88
C MET A 23 -3.12 1.96 2.36
N ALA A 24 -2.87 2.92 1.48
CA ALA A 24 -2.11 4.11 1.81
C ALA A 24 -2.68 5.34 1.11
N LEU A 25 -2.60 6.45 1.83
CA LEU A 25 -2.96 7.79 1.41
C LEU A 25 -1.93 8.75 2.02
N GLY A 26 -1.65 9.86 1.36
CA GLY A 26 -0.60 10.79 1.73
C GLY A 26 -0.03 11.52 0.52
N ASP A 27 1.26 11.80 0.58
CA ASP A 27 1.98 12.67 -0.34
C ASP A 27 3.08 11.93 -1.14
N SER A 28 4.10 12.66 -1.57
CA SER A 28 5.26 12.14 -2.31
C SER A 28 6.09 11.13 -1.51
N LEU A 29 6.14 11.25 -0.18
CA LEU A 29 6.83 10.26 0.66
C LEU A 29 6.04 8.95 0.66
N THR A 30 4.71 9.04 0.71
CA THR A 30 3.86 7.85 0.67
C THR A 30 3.88 7.17 -0.70
N ALA A 31 4.06 7.95 -1.77
CA ALA A 31 4.27 7.49 -3.14
C ALA A 31 5.72 7.04 -3.45
N ALA A 32 6.64 7.20 -2.49
CA ALA A 32 8.06 6.89 -2.62
C ALA A 32 8.74 7.59 -3.81
N ASN A 33 8.50 8.90 -3.94
CA ASN A 33 9.18 9.72 -4.92
C ASN A 33 10.71 9.62 -4.75
N GLY A 34 11.40 9.30 -5.84
CA GLY A 34 12.86 9.22 -5.88
C GLY A 34 13.48 8.07 -5.07
N ALA A 35 12.70 7.15 -4.49
CA ALA A 35 13.25 6.13 -3.59
C ALA A 35 14.24 5.17 -4.26
N GLY A 36 14.15 5.00 -5.59
CA GLY A 36 15.11 4.23 -6.40
C GLY A 36 15.87 5.09 -7.42
N ALA A 37 15.93 6.41 -7.22
CA ALA A 37 16.58 7.31 -8.18
C ALA A 37 18.11 7.19 -8.14
N GLU A 38 18.72 6.99 -9.31
CA GLU A 38 20.18 6.99 -9.50
C GLU A 38 20.71 8.35 -10.01
N ASP A 39 19.81 9.22 -10.49
CA ASP A 39 20.11 10.57 -10.93
C ASP A 39 19.07 11.58 -10.40
N PRO A 40 19.41 12.89 -10.35
CA PRO A 40 18.52 13.91 -9.80
C PRO A 40 17.20 14.10 -10.57
N VAL A 41 17.15 13.77 -11.86
CA VAL A 41 15.94 13.93 -12.68
C VAL A 41 14.92 12.85 -12.30
N ALA A 42 15.39 11.66 -11.94
CA ALA A 42 14.54 10.54 -11.53
C ALA A 42 13.83 10.73 -10.17
N VAL A 43 14.12 11.80 -9.42
CA VAL A 43 13.47 12.09 -8.12
C VAL A 43 11.95 12.33 -8.24
N VAL A 44 11.49 12.74 -9.43
CA VAL A 44 10.05 12.97 -9.69
C VAL A 44 9.29 11.67 -9.95
N LEU A 45 10.00 10.56 -10.20
CA LEU A 45 9.39 9.25 -10.40
C LEU A 45 8.88 8.69 -9.07
N GLN A 46 7.74 8.02 -9.13
CA GLN A 46 7.00 7.51 -7.96
C GLN A 46 7.27 6.02 -7.83
N TYR A 47 8.26 5.62 -7.04
CA TYR A 47 8.68 4.23 -6.86
C TYR A 47 7.78 3.51 -5.85
N ARG A 48 6.46 3.49 -6.10
CA ARG A 48 5.44 3.03 -5.15
C ARG A 48 5.69 1.61 -4.63
N GLY A 49 6.32 0.75 -5.42
CA GLY A 49 6.72 -0.58 -4.98
C GLY A 49 7.79 -0.62 -3.89
N LEU A 50 8.58 0.44 -3.76
CA LEU A 50 9.61 0.59 -2.73
C LEU A 50 9.13 1.33 -1.47
N ALA A 51 7.89 1.83 -1.46
CA ALA A 51 7.35 2.61 -0.36
C ALA A 51 7.31 1.79 0.96
N PHE A 52 7.96 2.27 2.03
CA PHE A 52 8.07 1.51 3.28
C PHE A 52 6.73 1.02 3.83
N GLN A 53 5.71 1.88 3.83
CA GLN A 53 4.39 1.58 4.38
C GLN A 53 3.47 0.75 3.45
N ALA A 54 3.71 0.72 2.14
CA ALA A 54 2.71 0.24 1.17
C ALA A 54 3.26 -0.51 -0.05
N GLY A 55 4.57 -0.50 -0.26
CA GLY A 55 5.23 -1.15 -1.38
C GLY A 55 5.42 -2.64 -1.18
N GLY A 56 5.33 -3.41 -2.26
CA GLY A 56 5.53 -4.86 -2.28
C GLY A 56 6.56 -5.33 -3.32
N ASP A 57 7.41 -4.44 -3.81
CA ASP A 57 8.55 -4.87 -4.64
C ASP A 57 9.52 -5.70 -3.80
N LYS A 58 10.14 -6.68 -4.48
CA LYS A 58 11.13 -7.61 -3.94
C LYS A 58 10.59 -8.44 -2.76
N SER A 59 11.46 -9.29 -2.21
CA SER A 59 11.20 -10.05 -0.99
C SER A 59 11.55 -9.26 0.27
N LEU A 60 11.13 -9.74 1.46
CA LEU A 60 11.50 -9.14 2.74
C LEU A 60 13.03 -9.10 2.94
N ASP A 61 13.74 -10.10 2.45
CA ASP A 61 15.20 -10.22 2.60
C ASP A 61 15.97 -9.18 1.76
N GLU A 62 15.33 -8.63 0.73
CA GLU A 62 15.93 -7.65 -0.19
C GLU A 62 15.46 -6.22 0.06
N HIS A 63 14.19 -6.05 0.48
CA HIS A 63 13.61 -4.73 0.74
C HIS A 63 12.55 -4.82 1.83
N VAL A 64 12.80 -4.14 2.94
CA VAL A 64 11.90 -4.17 4.09
C VAL A 64 10.79 -3.14 3.90
N THR A 65 9.56 -3.64 3.78
CA THR A 65 8.32 -2.83 3.81
C THR A 65 7.30 -3.50 4.71
N ILE A 66 6.31 -2.75 5.18
CA ILE A 66 5.19 -3.29 5.96
C ILE A 66 4.49 -4.41 5.18
N PRO A 67 4.15 -4.27 3.88
CA PRO A 67 3.59 -5.39 3.12
C PRO A 67 4.53 -6.59 3.00
N ASN A 68 5.83 -6.40 2.83
CA ASN A 68 6.79 -7.51 2.75
C ASN A 68 6.85 -8.29 4.06
N ILE A 69 6.84 -7.60 5.20
CA ILE A 69 6.74 -8.23 6.53
C ILE A 69 5.43 -9.01 6.65
N LEU A 70 4.29 -8.40 6.31
CA LEU A 70 2.97 -9.02 6.45
C LEU A 70 2.78 -10.22 5.52
N ARG A 71 3.33 -10.19 4.30
CA ARG A 71 3.24 -11.28 3.32
C ARG A 71 3.93 -12.56 3.78
N VAL A 72 4.97 -12.48 4.62
CA VAL A 72 5.58 -13.65 5.27
C VAL A 72 4.55 -14.43 6.09
N TYR A 73 3.63 -13.71 6.75
CA TYR A 73 2.61 -14.31 7.61
C TYR A 73 1.30 -14.60 6.86
N ASN A 74 0.96 -13.77 5.87
CA ASN A 74 -0.21 -13.87 5.00
C ASN A 74 0.14 -13.67 3.51
N PRO A 75 0.43 -14.73 2.74
CA PRO A 75 0.70 -14.63 1.31
C PRO A 75 -0.48 -14.09 0.47
N LYS A 76 -1.69 -14.05 1.03
CA LYS A 76 -2.90 -13.51 0.39
C LYS A 76 -3.15 -12.04 0.69
N LEU A 77 -2.19 -11.34 1.29
CA LEU A 77 -2.29 -9.90 1.52
C LEU A 77 -2.55 -9.18 0.18
N PHE A 78 -3.48 -8.24 0.17
CA PHE A 78 -3.85 -7.48 -1.03
C PHE A 78 -3.65 -5.97 -0.81
N GLY A 79 -3.54 -5.20 -1.89
CA GLY A 79 -3.59 -3.73 -1.86
C GLY A 79 -2.23 -3.01 -1.86
N TYR A 80 -1.13 -3.73 -1.69
CA TYR A 80 0.21 -3.15 -1.77
C TYR A 80 0.56 -2.72 -3.20
N SER A 81 1.29 -1.62 -3.33
CA SER A 81 1.76 -1.10 -4.61
C SER A 81 3.02 -1.80 -5.10
N ASN A 82 3.29 -1.79 -6.41
CA ASN A 82 4.47 -2.38 -7.05
C ASN A 82 5.03 -1.44 -8.12
N GLY A 83 6.33 -1.53 -8.41
CA GLY A 83 6.98 -0.79 -9.49
C GLY A 83 6.93 0.73 -9.36
N ILE A 84 7.04 1.39 -10.51
CA ILE A 84 7.12 2.84 -10.66
C ILE A 84 5.88 3.33 -11.40
N GLY A 85 5.13 4.28 -10.86
CA GLY A 85 3.96 4.82 -11.55
C GLY A 85 3.08 5.75 -10.72
N SER A 86 2.17 6.42 -11.42
CA SER A 86 1.23 7.39 -10.85
C SER A 86 0.09 6.70 -10.07
N PRO A 87 -0.67 7.40 -9.21
CA PRO A 87 -1.75 6.78 -8.43
C PRO A 87 -2.92 6.30 -9.31
N ASN A 88 -2.95 6.68 -10.59
CA ASN A 88 -4.01 6.31 -11.54
C ASN A 88 -3.68 5.04 -12.35
N VAL A 89 -2.48 4.47 -12.17
CA VAL A 89 -2.08 3.21 -12.81
C VAL A 89 -2.38 2.07 -11.83
N TRP A 90 -3.52 1.42 -11.99
CA TRP A 90 -4.02 0.44 -11.02
C TRP A 90 -3.04 -0.71 -10.77
N GLU A 91 -2.41 -1.23 -11.82
CA GLU A 91 -1.46 -2.34 -11.77
C GLU A 91 -0.24 -2.04 -10.87
N VAL A 92 0.12 -0.77 -10.76
CA VAL A 92 1.22 -0.23 -9.95
C VAL A 92 0.70 0.21 -8.59
N ALA A 93 -0.26 1.14 -8.56
CA ALA A 93 -0.65 1.85 -7.36
C ALA A 93 -1.51 1.01 -6.41
N ARG A 94 -2.34 0.10 -6.94
CA ARG A 94 -3.32 -0.67 -6.16
C ARG A 94 -4.08 0.24 -5.19
N LEU A 95 -3.94 0.03 -3.88
CA LEU A 95 -4.60 0.83 -2.85
C LEU A 95 -3.66 1.86 -2.19
N ASN A 96 -2.53 2.18 -2.81
CA ASN A 96 -1.72 3.35 -2.48
C ASN A 96 -2.16 4.53 -3.35
N VAL A 97 -3.10 5.33 -2.87
CA VAL A 97 -3.66 6.50 -3.56
C VAL A 97 -2.94 7.80 -3.21
N ALA A 98 -1.80 7.73 -2.53
CA ALA A 98 -1.01 8.91 -2.19
C ALA A 98 -0.67 9.75 -3.42
N MET A 99 -0.74 11.07 -3.28
CA MET A 99 -0.58 12.01 -4.38
C MET A 99 0.58 12.98 -4.08
N PRO A 100 1.67 12.99 -4.87
CA PRO A 100 2.74 13.96 -4.69
C PRO A 100 2.23 15.40 -4.61
N GLY A 101 2.67 16.14 -3.60
CA GLY A 101 2.22 17.51 -3.34
C GLY A 101 0.91 17.64 -2.55
N ALA A 102 0.26 16.52 -2.19
CA ALA A 102 -0.90 16.55 -1.32
C ALA A 102 -0.55 17.02 0.10
N GLU A 103 -1.51 17.65 0.75
CA GLU A 103 -1.46 18.12 2.12
C GLU A 103 -2.60 17.50 2.95
N ALA A 104 -2.66 17.85 4.24
CA ALA A 104 -3.69 17.36 5.15
C ALA A 104 -5.13 17.62 4.65
N LYS A 105 -5.36 18.72 3.92
CA LYS A 105 -6.67 19.09 3.35
C LYS A 105 -7.15 18.11 2.25
N ASP A 106 -6.23 17.39 1.63
CA ASP A 106 -6.53 16.47 0.51
C ASP A 106 -6.84 15.04 1.01
N LEU A 107 -6.45 14.70 2.25
CA LEU A 107 -6.63 13.37 2.82
C LEU A 107 -8.09 12.89 2.86
N PRO A 108 -9.11 13.73 3.16
CA PRO A 108 -10.50 13.31 3.07
C PRO A 108 -10.89 12.81 1.68
N GLY A 109 -10.40 13.45 0.61
CA GLY A 109 -10.66 13.03 -0.77
C GLY A 109 -9.98 11.69 -1.09
N GLN A 110 -8.74 11.51 -0.66
CA GLN A 110 -8.03 10.22 -0.81
C GLN A 110 -8.72 9.09 -0.03
N ALA A 111 -9.23 9.37 1.17
CA ALA A 111 -9.99 8.40 1.95
C ALA A 111 -11.30 8.00 1.26
N GLN A 112 -12.03 8.96 0.69
CA GLN A 112 -13.23 8.69 -0.11
C GLN A 112 -12.90 7.85 -1.36
N GLN A 113 -11.78 8.13 -2.03
CA GLN A 113 -11.30 7.34 -3.16
C GLN A 113 -11.04 5.89 -2.74
N LEU A 114 -10.37 5.65 -1.60
CA LEU A 114 -10.15 4.29 -1.09
C LEU A 114 -11.46 3.57 -0.78
N VAL A 115 -12.43 4.23 -0.14
CA VAL A 115 -13.76 3.66 0.09
C VAL A 115 -14.43 3.28 -1.23
N GLY A 116 -14.38 4.16 -2.23
CA GLY A 116 -14.90 3.87 -3.56
C GLY A 116 -14.23 2.66 -4.21
N LEU A 117 -12.90 2.55 -4.11
CA LEU A 117 -12.16 1.40 -4.61
C LEU A 117 -12.55 0.09 -3.90
N LEU A 118 -12.72 0.13 -2.58
CA LEU A 118 -13.15 -1.04 -1.80
C LEU A 118 -14.57 -1.51 -2.15
N GLN A 119 -15.43 -0.61 -2.62
CA GLN A 119 -16.82 -0.91 -2.97
C GLN A 119 -17.01 -1.33 -4.43
N THR A 120 -16.16 -0.85 -5.34
CA THR A 120 -16.44 -0.90 -6.79
C THR A 120 -15.38 -1.64 -7.60
N HIS A 121 -14.15 -1.75 -7.10
CA HIS A 121 -13.08 -2.35 -7.89
C HIS A 121 -13.19 -3.88 -7.86
N PRO A 122 -13.26 -4.58 -9.01
CA PRO A 122 -13.58 -6.01 -9.08
C PRO A 122 -12.58 -6.93 -8.36
N GLU A 123 -11.33 -6.50 -8.24
CA GLU A 123 -10.28 -7.25 -7.50
C GLU A 123 -10.37 -7.08 -5.98
N VAL A 124 -11.17 -6.12 -5.48
CA VAL A 124 -11.23 -5.76 -4.05
C VAL A 124 -12.47 -6.38 -3.40
N GLY A 125 -12.41 -7.69 -3.12
CA GLY A 125 -13.55 -8.44 -2.55
C GLY A 125 -13.61 -8.39 -1.02
N ILE A 126 -13.89 -7.22 -0.42
CA ILE A 126 -13.83 -7.05 1.06
C ILE A 126 -15.09 -6.43 1.68
N ILE A 127 -15.87 -5.66 0.91
CA ILE A 127 -17.08 -4.98 1.39
C ILE A 127 -18.29 -5.44 0.58
#